data_AF-A0A538EV28-F1
#
_entry.id   AF-A0A538EV28-F1
#
_cell.length_a   1.000
_cell.length_b   1.000
_cell.length_c   1.000
_cell.angle_alpha   90.00
_cell.angle_beta   90.00
_cell.angle_gamma   90.00
#
_symmetry.space_group_name_H-M   'P 1'
#
loop_
_entity.id
_entity.type
_entity.pdbx_description
1 polymer ?
#
loop_
_entity_poly.entity_id
_entity_poly.type
_entity_poly.pdbx_seq_one_letter_code
_entity_poly.pdbx_strand_id
1 'polypeptide(L)' 'MTAILAVIQVLLSVTLIGLILMHSGRDTGFAGMGFTPASQGGTHIVERNLTRLTCVIGVLFLANTIGLFHLLQ' A
#
# COMPACT_ATOMS: atom_id res chain seq x y z
N MET A 1 -22.01 -5.94 -13.64
CA MET A 1 -21.66 -5.55 -12.25
C MET A 1 -20.35 -6.17 -11.81
N THR A 2 -20.16 -7.48 -12.05
CA THR A 2 -18.89 -8.22 -11.88
C THR A 2 -17.66 -7.56 -12.51
N ALA A 3 -17.74 -7.13 -13.79
CA ALA A 3 -16.62 -6.52 -14.50
C ALA A 3 -16.09 -5.24 -13.82
N ILE A 4 -16.99 -4.43 -13.25
CA ILE A 4 -16.62 -3.18 -12.55
C ILE A 4 -15.83 -3.50 -11.29
N LEU A 5 -16.33 -4.44 -10.47
CA LEU A 5 -15.64 -4.86 -9.24
C LEU A 5 -14.30 -5.54 -9.53
N ALA A 6 -14.19 -6.27 -10.65
CA ALA A 6 -12.95 -6.89 -11.10
C ALA A 6 -11.90 -5.85 -11.50
N VAL A 7 -12.30 -4.80 -12.23
CA VAL A 7 -11.41 -3.67 -12.56
C VAL A 7 -10.96 -2.94 -11.28
N ILE A 8 -11.89 -2.68 -10.36
CA ILE A 8 -11.57 -2.06 -9.06
C ILE A 8 -10.59 -2.93 -8.27
N GLN A 9 -10.76 -4.25 -8.28
CA GLN A 9 -9.84 -5.19 -7.63
C GLN A 9 -8.42 -5.06 -8.17
N VAL A 10 -8.25 -4.99 -9.49
CA VAL A 10 -6.94 -4.85 -10.13
C VAL A 10 -6.30 -3.50 -9.75
N LEU A 11 -7.07 -2.41 -9.78
CA LEU A 11 -6.59 -1.08 -9.38
C LEU A 11 -6.16 -1.03 -7.92
N LEU A 12 -6.96 -1.64 -7.02
CA LEU A 12 -6.62 -1.74 -5.60
C LEU A 12 -5.34 -2.58 -5.41
N SER A 13 -5.19 -3.70 -6.10
CA SER A 13 -3.96 -4.52 -6.04
C SER A 13 -2.72 -3.74 -6.44
N VAL A 14 -2.75 -3.07 -7.61
CA VAL A 14 -1.58 -2.31 -8.13
C VAL A 14 -1.24 -1.17 -7.18
N THR A 15 -2.26 -0.47 -6.67
CA THR A 15 -2.06 0.61 -5.69
C THR A 15 -1.44 0.09 -4.41
N LEU A 16 -1.94 -1.01 -3.86
CA LEU A 16 -1.45 -1.62 -2.61
C LEU A 16 -0.01 -2.10 -2.76
N ILE A 17 0.32 -2.74 -3.89
CA ILE A 17 1.71 -3.11 -4.22
C ILE A 17 2.60 -1.86 -4.28
N GLY A 18 2.18 -0.81 -4.98
CA GLY A 18 2.93 0.45 -5.05
C GLY A 18 3.20 1.05 -3.67
N LEU A 19 2.18 1.08 -2.80
CA LEU A 19 2.31 1.59 -1.44
C LEU A 19 3.25 0.76 -0.57
N ILE A 20 3.22 -0.57 -0.68
CA ILE A 20 4.15 -1.45 0.04
C ILE A 20 5.59 -1.23 -0.43
N LEU A 21 5.81 -1.08 -1.74
CA LEU A 21 7.16 -0.82 -2.26
C LEU A 21 7.70 0.54 -1.80
N MET A 22 6.83 1.55 -1.65
CA MET A 22 7.20 2.84 -1.05
C MET A 22 7.62 2.74 0.42
N HIS A 23 7.11 1.77 1.18
CA HIS A 23 7.64 1.45 2.52
C HIS A 23 9.03 0.82 2.47
N SER A 24 9.32 0.01 1.46
CA SER A 24 10.57 -0.78 1.33
C SER A 24 11.76 0.02 0.79
N GLY A 25 11.50 1.05 -0.04
CA GLY A 25 12.56 1.82 -0.71
C GLY A 25 13.51 2.60 0.20
N ARG A 26 13.21 2.72 1.50
CA ARG A 26 14.06 3.41 2.49
C ARG A 26 15.17 2.51 3.05
N ASP A 27 14.92 1.20 3.19
CA ASP A 27 15.76 0.29 3.97
C ASP A 27 16.48 -0.79 3.12
N THR A 28 16.24 -0.83 1.81
CA THR A 28 16.66 -1.96 0.94
C THR A 28 17.96 -1.75 0.15
N GLY A 29 18.72 -0.67 0.36
CA GLY A 29 19.96 -0.37 -0.39
C GLY A 29 21.18 0.01 0.47
N PHE A 30 22.29 0.43 -0.19
CA PHE A 30 23.51 0.93 0.46
C PHE A 30 23.26 2.12 1.42
N ALA A 31 22.14 2.83 1.29
CA ALA A 31 21.70 3.89 2.18
C ALA A 31 21.36 3.42 3.61
N GLY A 32 21.01 2.13 3.78
CA GLY A 32 20.80 1.50 5.10
C GLY A 32 22.08 0.94 5.73
N MET A 33 23.18 0.81 4.97
CA MET A 33 24.48 0.31 5.45
C MET A 33 25.48 1.42 5.81
N GLY A 34 25.19 2.68 5.49
CA GLY A 34 26.01 3.84 5.82
C GLY A 34 25.25 4.82 6.71
N PHE A 35 25.96 5.46 7.64
CA PHE A 35 25.47 6.53 8.51
C PHE A 35 24.90 7.69 7.68
N THR A 36 23.65 7.56 7.24
CA THR A 36 22.87 8.68 6.72
C THR A 36 22.37 9.44 7.94
N PRO A 37 22.71 10.73 8.12
CA PRO A 37 22.14 11.51 9.20
C PRO A 37 20.63 11.50 8.98
N ALA A 38 19.93 10.79 9.86
CA ALA A 38 18.51 10.63 9.74
C ALA A 38 17.90 12.05 9.81
N SER A 39 17.37 12.54 8.70
CA SER A 39 16.60 13.79 8.67
C SER A 39 15.26 13.49 9.35
N GLN A 40 15.31 13.44 10.69
CA GLN A 40 14.24 12.96 11.58
C GLN A 40 13.07 13.95 11.71
N GLY A 41 13.21 15.18 11.21
CA GLY A 41 12.20 16.23 11.43
C GLY A 41 10.95 16.14 10.54
N GLY A 42 11.08 15.69 9.29
CA GLY A 42 9.99 15.74 8.29
C GLY A 42 9.51 14.38 7.78
N THR A 43 10.33 13.34 7.89
CA THR A 43 10.05 12.02 7.29
C THR A 43 9.07 11.19 8.12
N HIS A 44 9.02 11.39 9.44
CA HIS A 44 8.12 10.65 10.34
C HIS A 44 6.63 10.91 10.06
N ILE A 45 6.26 12.12 9.62
CA ILE A 45 4.87 12.44 9.27
C ILE A 45 4.48 11.70 7.98
N VAL A 46 5.37 11.66 6.99
CA VAL A 46 5.13 10.98 5.71
C VAL A 46 5.00 9.48 5.93
N GLU A 47 5.86 8.86 6.72
CA GLU A 47 5.83 7.41 7.02
C GLU A 47 4.53 7.00 7.73
N ARG A 48 4.07 7.80 8.69
CA ARG A 48 2.79 7.57 9.38
C ARG A 48 1.59 7.72 8.45
N ASN A 49 1.61 8.70 7.55
CA ASN A 49 0.54 8.89 6.58
C ASN A 49 0.52 7.77 5.54
N LEU A 50 1.69 7.35 5.04
CA LEU A 50 1.81 6.24 4.11
C LEU A 50 1.27 4.95 4.75
N THR A 51 1.63 4.68 6.00
CA THR A 51 1.11 3.52 6.75
C THR A 51 -0.41 3.55 6.90
N ARG A 52 -0.98 4.71 7.24
CA ARG A 52 -2.44 4.88 7.34
C ARG A 52 -3.11 4.64 5.99
N LEU A 53 -2.55 5.18 4.91
CA LEU A 53 -3.09 5.02 3.56
C LEU A 53 -3.03 3.54 3.13
N THR A 54 -1.90 2.86 3.31
CA THR A 54 -1.75 1.42 3.02
C THR A 54 -2.78 0.59 3.79
N CYS A 55 -3.01 0.91 5.06
CA CYS A 55 -4.00 0.21 5.88
C CYS A 55 -5.43 0.42 5.35
N VAL A 56 -5.81 1.66 5.02
CA VAL A 56 -7.13 1.98 4.43
C VAL A 56 -7.33 1.25 3.10
N ILE A 57 -6.35 1.30 2.19
CA ILE A 57 -6.43 0.62 0.90
C ILE A 57 -6.47 -0.91 1.07
N GLY A 58 -5.73 -1.46 2.04
CA GLY A 58 -5.76 -2.89 2.37
C GLY A 58 -7.13 -3.37 2.84
N VAL A 59 -7.81 -2.59 3.67
CA VAL A 59 -9.18 -2.91 4.11
C VAL A 59 -10.16 -2.85 2.92
N LEU A 60 -10.05 -1.83 2.06
CA LEU A 60 -10.89 -1.71 0.85
C LEU A 60 -10.66 -2.88 -0.11
N PHE A 61 -9.41 -3.31 -0.29
CA PHE A 61 -9.05 -4.48 -1.09
C PHE A 61 -9.71 -5.76 -0.54
N LEU A 62 -9.64 -5.98 0.78
CA LEU A 62 -10.29 -7.13 1.41
C LEU A 62 -11.81 -7.09 1.24
N ALA A 63 -12.44 -5.93 1.47
CA ALA A 63 -13.87 -5.76 1.30
C ALA A 63 -14.33 -6.03 -0.14
N ASN A 64 -13.59 -5.51 -1.14
CA ASN A 64 -13.89 -5.76 -2.54
C ASN A 64 -13.67 -7.24 -2.93
N THR A 65 -12.67 -7.90 -2.34
CA THR A 65 -12.41 -9.34 -2.53
C THR A 65 -13.60 -10.18 -2.04
N ILE A 66 -14.11 -9.88 -0.83
CA ILE A 66 -15.28 -10.59 -0.25
C ILE A 66 -16.53 -10.33 -1.09
N GLY A 67 -16.73 -9.08 -1.54
CA GLY A 67 -17.83 -8.72 -2.44
C GLY A 67 -17.76 -9.47 -3.77
N LEU A 68 -16.57 -9.59 -4.36
CA LEU A 68 -16.36 -10.36 -5.59
C LEU A 68 -16.68 -11.84 -5.38
N PHE A 69 -16.22 -12.41 -4.26
CA PHE A 69 -16.43 -13.82 -3.93
C PHE A 69 -17.93 -14.15 -3.83
N HIS A 70 -18.72 -13.34 -3.12
CA HIS A 70 -20.16 -13.54 -3.03
C HIS A 70 -20.89 -13.37 -4.36
N LEU A 71 -20.38 -12.52 -5.26
CA LEU A 71 -21.03 -12.21 -6.54
C LEU A 71 -20.66 -13.20 -7.65
N LEU A 72 -19.61 -13.99 -7.46
CA LEU A 72 -19.12 -15.00 -8.39
C LEU A 72 -19.46 -16.45 -7.96
N GLN A 73 -19.94 -16.64 -6.72
CA GLN A 73 -20.61 -17.86 -6.26
C GLN A 73 -21.97 -18.04 -6.94
#